data_AF-A0A2T5JL76-F1
#
_entry.id   AF-A0A2T5JL76-F1
#
_cell.length_a   1.000
_cell.length_b   1.000
_cell.length_c   1.000
_cell.angle_alpha   90.00
_cell.angle_beta   90.00
_cell.angle_gamma   90.00
#
_symmetry.space_group_name_H-M   'P 1'
#
loop_
_entity.id
_entity.type
_entity.pdbx_description
1 polymer ?
#
loop_
_entity_poly.entity_id
_entity_poly.type
_entity_poly.pdbx_seq_one_letter_code
_entity_poly.pdbx_strand_id
1 'polypeptide(L)'
;MNNRKKMIPRWLCQGIAVVLLAGALSPPSLAASAAGNADQKKERQALRRMQQQLNEVQQQKSALDQEKTVLEETLKKTSNETESHKRSAASAAAKASRLERDIEAANKETAELRTQLDGAGKRNEELSGQRKQLEQDLKNMTAALTKQNEQTKLCETHNGELYRIGRELSDWYTSKGAVNAILEAEPFTAMKRVEMENLLETYRDKIEGQRLERSIH
;
A
#
# COMPACT_ATOMS: atom_id res chain seq x y z
N MET A 1 -16.60 25.47 24.22
CA MET A 1 -17.06 26.75 24.80
C MET A 1 -17.41 27.69 23.66
N ASN A 2 -18.67 27.73 23.24
CA ASN A 2 -19.26 28.88 22.53
C ASN A 2 -20.79 28.70 22.42
N ASN A 3 -21.49 29.47 23.26
CA ASN A 3 -22.94 29.46 23.42
C ASN A 3 -23.60 30.31 22.33
N ARG A 4 -24.56 29.75 21.58
CA ARG A 4 -25.53 30.54 20.81
C ARG A 4 -26.95 30.24 21.30
N LYS A 5 -27.44 31.11 22.18
CA LYS A 5 -28.85 31.23 22.55
C LYS A 5 -29.60 31.95 21.42
N LYS A 6 -30.73 31.40 20.96
CA LYS A 6 -31.78 32.07 20.17
C LYS A 6 -33.13 31.51 20.66
N MET A 7 -33.75 32.11 21.66
CA MET A 7 -34.88 33.06 21.58
C MET A 7 -36.07 32.52 20.77
N ILE A 8 -37.08 32.03 21.50
CA ILE A 8 -38.42 31.64 21.07
C ILE A 8 -39.38 32.78 21.47
N PRO A 9 -40.29 33.25 20.60
CA PRO A 9 -41.40 34.09 21.04
C PRO A 9 -42.68 33.26 21.19
N ARG A 10 -43.15 33.16 22.44
CA ARG A 10 -44.53 32.81 22.83
C ARG A 10 -45.35 34.09 22.87
N TRP A 11 -46.30 34.26 21.96
CA TRP A 11 -47.38 35.24 22.07
C TRP A 11 -48.68 34.47 21.77
N LEU A 12 -49.35 33.92 22.79
CA LEU A 12 -50.42 34.53 23.60
C LEU A 12 -51.77 34.58 22.88
N CYS A 13 -52.63 33.68 23.34
CA CYS A 13 -54.06 33.60 23.15
C CYS A 13 -54.76 34.88 23.61
N GLN A 14 -55.75 35.32 22.85
CA GLN A 14 -56.95 36.07 23.28
C GLN A 14 -57.91 35.98 22.07
N GLY A 15 -59.09 35.34 22.10
CA GLY A 15 -60.03 35.19 23.19
C GLY A 15 -61.02 36.35 23.18
N ILE A 16 -61.89 36.44 22.16
CA ILE A 16 -62.98 37.43 22.12
C ILE A 16 -64.31 36.67 22.15
N ALA A 17 -65.01 36.83 23.27
CA ALA A 17 -66.32 36.27 23.54
C ALA A 17 -67.43 37.15 22.96
N VAL A 18 -68.44 36.48 22.43
CA VAL A 18 -69.69 37.00 21.86
C VAL A 18 -70.58 37.56 22.97
N VAL A 19 -71.11 38.77 22.79
CA VAL A 19 -72.22 39.31 23.59
C VAL A 19 -73.46 39.36 22.72
N LEU A 20 -74.45 38.54 23.09
CA LEU A 20 -75.81 38.49 22.58
C LEU A 20 -76.72 38.70 23.79
N LEU A 21 -77.53 39.76 23.79
CA LEU A 21 -78.70 39.82 24.64
C LEU A 21 -79.81 40.63 23.96
N ALA A 22 -80.94 39.96 23.88
CA ALA A 22 -82.15 40.34 23.18
C ALA A 22 -83.15 41.02 24.12
N GLY A 23 -84.06 41.80 23.51
CA GLY A 23 -85.48 41.79 23.88
C GLY A 23 -85.97 42.94 24.75
N ALA A 24 -86.85 43.77 24.18
CA ALA A 24 -88.16 44.09 24.75
C ALA A 24 -89.08 44.73 23.70
N LEU A 25 -90.28 44.17 23.56
CA LEU A 25 -91.40 44.61 22.73
C LEU A 25 -92.17 45.78 23.39
N SER A 26 -92.67 46.73 22.58
CA SER A 26 -94.11 47.10 22.46
C SER A 26 -94.36 48.37 21.58
N PRO A 27 -95.31 48.34 20.62
CA PRO A 27 -95.96 49.50 19.94
C PRO A 27 -97.34 49.81 20.63
N PRO A 28 -98.20 50.81 20.24
CA PRO A 28 -98.41 51.42 18.92
C PRO A 28 -98.82 52.93 18.90
N SER A 29 -98.94 53.53 17.70
CA SER A 29 -100.12 54.33 17.27
C SER A 29 -99.97 54.81 15.82
N LEU A 30 -101.04 54.61 15.07
CA LEU A 30 -101.21 54.97 13.66
C LEU A 30 -101.37 56.48 13.47
N ALA A 31 -100.68 57.04 12.47
CA ALA A 31 -101.12 58.23 11.75
C ALA A 31 -100.74 58.09 10.28
N ALA A 32 -101.72 58.33 9.41
CA ALA A 32 -101.74 57.95 8.02
C ALA A 32 -100.99 58.93 7.08
N SER A 33 -100.59 58.36 5.94
CA SER A 33 -100.53 58.98 4.60
C SER A 33 -99.62 60.20 4.38
N ALA A 34 -98.37 59.91 3.99
CA ALA A 34 -97.60 60.63 2.94
C ALA A 34 -96.15 60.09 2.77
N ALA A 35 -95.73 59.04 3.48
CA ALA A 35 -94.34 58.58 3.53
C ALA A 35 -93.97 57.38 2.64
N GLY A 36 -94.93 56.79 1.91
CA GLY A 36 -94.74 55.51 1.19
C GLY A 36 -93.64 55.51 0.11
N ASN A 37 -93.31 56.67 -0.48
CA ASN A 37 -92.32 56.78 -1.56
C ASN A 37 -90.88 57.10 -1.09
N ALA A 38 -90.69 57.64 0.12
CA ALA A 38 -89.37 58.00 0.63
C ALA A 38 -88.70 56.83 1.38
N ASP A 39 -89.47 56.06 2.14
CA ASP A 39 -88.99 54.88 2.86
C ASP A 39 -88.71 53.71 1.90
N GLN A 40 -89.56 53.48 0.88
CA GLN A 40 -89.27 52.50 -0.18
C GLN A 40 -88.00 52.81 -0.99
N LYS A 41 -87.66 54.09 -1.19
CA LYS A 41 -86.41 54.48 -1.89
C LYS A 41 -85.18 54.23 -1.01
N LYS A 42 -85.26 54.51 0.29
CA LYS A 42 -84.19 54.22 1.25
C LYS A 42 -83.96 52.72 1.40
N GLU A 43 -85.02 51.90 1.47
CA GLU A 43 -84.91 50.43 1.48
C GLU A 43 -84.29 49.89 0.18
N ARG A 44 -84.71 50.38 -0.99
CA ARG A 44 -84.08 49.99 -2.27
C ARG A 44 -82.59 50.35 -2.33
N GLN A 45 -82.21 51.49 -1.77
CA GLN A 45 -80.81 51.93 -1.74
C GLN A 45 -79.98 51.12 -0.73
N ALA A 46 -80.57 50.75 0.41
CA ALA A 46 -79.96 49.84 1.39
C ALA A 46 -79.79 48.42 0.83
N LEU A 47 -80.80 47.88 0.12
CA LEU A 47 -80.72 46.60 -0.57
C LEU A 47 -79.65 46.60 -1.66
N ARG A 48 -79.51 47.68 -2.45
CA ARG A 48 -78.43 47.80 -3.44
C ARG A 48 -77.04 47.79 -2.80
N ARG A 49 -76.85 48.47 -1.67
CA ARG A 49 -75.57 48.45 -0.93
C ARG A 49 -75.29 47.07 -0.36
N MET A 50 -76.30 46.39 0.18
CA MET A 50 -76.16 45.03 0.70
C MET A 50 -75.84 44.03 -0.43
N GLN A 51 -76.45 44.19 -1.61
CA GLN A 51 -76.15 43.39 -2.80
C GLN A 51 -74.71 43.63 -3.29
N GLN A 52 -74.25 44.89 -3.27
CA GLN A 52 -72.86 45.25 -3.60
C GLN A 52 -71.88 44.62 -2.62
N GLN A 53 -72.14 44.71 -1.31
CA GLN A 53 -71.30 44.07 -0.28
C GLN A 53 -71.30 42.54 -0.40
N LEU A 54 -72.44 41.91 -0.71
CA LEU A 54 -72.49 40.47 -0.98
C LEU A 54 -71.64 40.09 -2.20
N ASN A 55 -71.70 40.88 -3.27
CA ASN A 55 -70.89 40.65 -4.46
C ASN A 55 -69.39 40.84 -4.18
N GLU A 56 -69.00 41.86 -3.40
CA GLU A 56 -67.62 42.09 -2.98
C GLU A 56 -67.09 40.95 -2.10
N VAL A 57 -67.88 40.50 -1.11
CA VAL A 57 -67.53 39.37 -0.25
C VAL A 57 -67.46 38.07 -1.05
N GLN A 58 -68.36 37.86 -2.01
CA GLN A 58 -68.34 36.71 -2.90
C GLN A 58 -67.08 36.71 -3.78
N GLN A 59 -66.67 37.87 -4.32
CA GLN A 59 -65.42 38.02 -5.06
C GLN A 59 -64.19 37.76 -4.18
N GLN A 60 -64.13 38.36 -2.98
CA GLN A 60 -63.04 38.13 -2.03
C GLN A 60 -62.94 36.67 -1.61
N LYS A 61 -64.07 36.00 -1.37
CA LYS A 61 -64.08 34.56 -1.08
C LYS A 61 -63.53 33.75 -2.25
N SER A 62 -63.94 34.05 -3.48
CA SER A 62 -63.43 33.37 -4.67
C SER A 62 -61.93 33.60 -4.90
N ALA A 63 -61.43 34.81 -4.62
CA ALA A 63 -60.01 35.13 -4.69
C ALA A 63 -59.21 34.40 -3.61
N LEU A 64 -59.71 34.37 -2.37
CA LEU A 64 -59.09 33.63 -1.27
C LEU A 64 -59.08 32.11 -1.51
N ASP A 65 -60.15 31.55 -2.08
CA ASP A 65 -60.20 30.13 -2.44
C ASP A 65 -59.17 29.81 -3.55
N GLN A 66 -58.96 30.70 -4.52
CA GLN A 66 -57.90 30.56 -5.53
C GLN A 66 -56.49 30.71 -4.95
N GLU A 67 -56.26 31.67 -4.06
CA GLU A 67 -54.96 31.82 -3.39
C GLU A 67 -54.65 30.59 -2.53
N LYS A 68 -55.66 30.05 -1.83
CA LYS A 68 -55.49 28.84 -1.03
C LYS A 68 -55.12 27.62 -1.87
N THR A 69 -55.75 27.42 -3.03
CA THR A 69 -55.39 26.29 -3.90
C THR A 69 -53.97 26.44 -4.46
N VAL A 70 -53.57 27.66 -4.86
CA VAL A 70 -52.20 27.94 -5.31
C VAL A 70 -51.18 27.73 -4.18
N LEU A 71 -51.49 28.18 -2.95
CA LEU A 71 -50.64 27.97 -1.79
C LEU A 71 -50.53 26.49 -1.42
N GLU A 72 -51.63 25.72 -1.49
CA GLU A 72 -51.59 24.27 -1.26
C GLU A 72 -50.78 23.53 -2.32
N GLU A 73 -50.86 23.94 -3.60
CA GLU A 73 -50.08 23.35 -4.68
C GLU A 73 -48.58 23.67 -4.54
N THR A 74 -48.23 24.92 -4.24
CA THR A 74 -46.84 25.32 -3.97
C THR A 74 -46.27 24.64 -2.73
N LEU A 75 -47.06 24.47 -1.66
CA LEU A 75 -46.65 23.74 -0.47
C LEU A 75 -46.42 22.26 -0.76
N LYS A 76 -47.28 21.62 -1.58
CA LYS A 76 -47.06 20.25 -2.04
C LYS A 76 -45.80 20.13 -2.89
N LYS A 77 -45.58 21.04 -3.84
CA LYS A 77 -44.41 21.05 -4.71
C LYS A 77 -43.11 21.21 -3.90
N THR A 78 -43.06 22.21 -3.03
CA THR A 78 -41.89 22.47 -2.18
C THR A 78 -41.64 21.34 -1.17
N SER A 79 -42.69 20.71 -0.64
CA SER A 79 -42.57 19.50 0.19
C SER A 79 -41.93 18.34 -0.60
N ASN A 80 -42.40 18.08 -1.83
CA ASN A 80 -41.86 17.03 -2.68
C ASN A 80 -40.39 17.29 -3.08
N GLU A 81 -40.06 18.54 -3.41
CA GLU A 81 -38.67 18.95 -3.69
C GLU A 81 -37.78 18.78 -2.46
N THR A 82 -38.26 19.17 -1.28
CA THR A 82 -37.52 19.01 -0.01
C THR A 82 -37.27 17.54 0.31
N GLU A 83 -38.27 16.67 0.12
CA GLU A 83 -38.07 15.22 0.27
C GLU A 83 -37.05 14.66 -0.72
N SER A 84 -37.13 15.07 -1.99
CA SER A 84 -36.18 14.66 -3.02
C SER A 84 -34.75 15.08 -2.67
N HIS A 85 -34.56 16.34 -2.27
CA HIS A 85 -33.26 16.84 -1.82
C HIS A 85 -32.75 16.12 -0.58
N LYS A 86 -33.63 15.81 0.39
CA LYS A 86 -33.26 15.04 1.58
C LYS A 86 -32.81 13.63 1.24
N ARG A 87 -33.49 12.95 0.30
CA ARG A 87 -33.10 11.62 -0.19
C ARG A 87 -31.76 11.67 -0.94
N SER A 88 -31.57 12.68 -1.79
CA SER A 88 -30.31 12.90 -2.50
C SER A 88 -29.14 13.17 -1.53
N ALA A 89 -29.33 14.04 -0.55
CA ALA A 89 -28.34 14.35 0.48
C ALA A 89 -27.99 13.11 1.32
N ALA A 90 -28.97 12.30 1.71
CA ALA A 90 -28.73 11.05 2.42
C ALA A 90 -27.93 10.04 1.56
N SER A 91 -28.24 9.93 0.27
CA SER A 91 -27.49 9.08 -0.66
C SER A 91 -26.05 9.57 -0.84
N ALA A 92 -25.85 10.88 -0.99
CA ALA A 92 -24.52 11.48 -1.11
C ALA A 92 -23.69 11.28 0.17
N ALA A 93 -24.29 11.45 1.35
CA ALA A 93 -23.64 11.20 2.62
C ALA A 93 -23.23 9.73 2.78
N ALA A 94 -24.10 8.78 2.39
CA ALA A 94 -23.79 7.36 2.40
C ALA A 94 -22.62 7.01 1.45
N LYS A 95 -22.59 7.61 0.25
CA LYS A 95 -21.48 7.45 -0.69
C LYS A 95 -20.18 8.03 -0.16
N ALA A 96 -20.22 9.22 0.44
CA ALA A 96 -19.04 9.85 1.05
C ALA A 96 -18.45 8.96 2.15
N SER A 97 -19.28 8.47 3.07
CA SER A 97 -18.85 7.56 4.14
C SER A 97 -18.29 6.23 3.61
N ARG A 98 -18.79 5.74 2.47
CA ARG A 98 -18.22 4.55 1.81
C ARG A 98 -16.84 4.88 1.22
N LEU A 99 -16.72 5.97 0.48
CA LEU A 99 -15.45 6.39 -0.12
C LEU A 99 -14.38 6.66 0.94
N GLU A 100 -14.73 7.26 2.08
CA GLU A 100 -13.82 7.45 3.21
C GLU A 100 -13.27 6.12 3.74
N ARG A 101 -14.14 5.10 3.88
CA ARG A 101 -13.72 3.75 4.29
C ARG A 101 -12.84 3.08 3.23
N ASP A 102 -13.18 3.23 1.95
CA ASP A 102 -12.39 2.68 0.85
C ASP A 102 -11.00 3.34 0.79
N ILE A 103 -10.91 4.66 1.01
CA ILE A 103 -9.65 5.40 1.09
C ILE A 103 -8.82 4.92 2.29
N GLU A 104 -9.43 4.73 3.46
CA GLU A 104 -8.72 4.24 4.65
C GLU A 104 -8.19 2.82 4.43
N ALA A 105 -8.98 1.95 3.81
CA ALA A 105 -8.55 0.59 3.45
C ALA A 105 -7.39 0.61 2.44
N ALA A 106 -7.50 1.40 1.37
CA ALA A 106 -6.44 1.54 0.37
C ALA A 106 -5.15 2.12 0.95
N ASN A 107 -5.25 3.05 1.91
CA ASN A 107 -4.09 3.60 2.62
C ASN A 107 -3.39 2.55 3.48
N LYS A 108 -4.16 1.69 4.18
CA LYS A 108 -3.60 0.57 4.96
C LYS A 108 -2.88 -0.42 4.06
N GLU A 109 -3.52 -0.84 2.96
CA GLU A 109 -2.93 -1.74 1.98
C GLU A 109 -1.65 -1.15 1.38
N THR A 110 -1.66 0.14 1.03
CA THR A 110 -0.47 0.83 0.51
C THR A 110 0.68 0.85 1.53
N ALA A 111 0.39 1.06 2.82
CA ALA A 111 1.39 1.04 3.87
C ALA A 111 1.97 -0.37 4.09
N GLU A 112 1.13 -1.40 4.06
CA GLU A 112 1.54 -2.80 4.15
C GLU A 112 2.42 -3.20 2.96
N LEU A 113 2.00 -2.88 1.73
CA LEU A 113 2.76 -3.16 0.51
C LEU A 113 4.12 -2.45 0.51
N ARG A 114 4.20 -1.20 0.98
CA ARG A 114 5.47 -0.49 1.13
C ARG A 114 6.40 -1.19 2.12
N THR A 115 5.87 -1.67 3.23
CA THR A 115 6.65 -2.41 4.24
C THR A 115 7.15 -3.74 3.66
N GLN A 116 6.30 -4.45 2.91
CA GLN A 116 6.70 -5.69 2.23
C GLN A 116 7.78 -5.44 1.17
N LEU A 117 7.66 -4.36 0.40
CA LEU A 117 8.63 -4.00 -0.63
C LEU A 117 9.99 -3.63 -0.02
N ASP A 118 10.02 -2.85 1.05
CA ASP A 118 11.25 -2.54 1.79
C ASP A 118 11.90 -3.81 2.36
N GLY A 119 11.09 -4.68 2.97
CA GLY A 119 11.55 -5.97 3.48
C GLY A 119 12.10 -6.88 2.37
N ALA A 120 11.46 -6.90 1.20
CA ALA A 120 11.95 -7.64 0.03
C ALA A 120 13.25 -7.05 -0.52
N GLY A 121 13.36 -5.72 -0.58
CA GLY A 121 14.57 -5.02 -0.98
C GLY A 121 15.77 -5.39 -0.10
N LYS A 122 15.62 -5.31 1.22
CA LYS A 122 16.67 -5.69 2.19
C LYS A 122 17.11 -7.14 2.04
N ARG A 123 16.15 -8.08 1.90
CA ARG A 123 16.47 -9.50 1.68
C ARG A 123 17.24 -9.71 0.38
N ASN A 124 16.87 -8.99 -0.68
CA ASN A 124 17.56 -9.09 -1.96
C ASN A 124 19.00 -8.56 -1.89
N GLU A 125 19.22 -7.44 -1.19
CA GLU A 125 20.55 -6.90 -0.93
C GLU A 125 21.41 -7.87 -0.12
N GLU A 126 20.86 -8.46 0.94
CA GLU A 126 21.53 -9.46 1.76
C GLU A 126 21.92 -10.70 0.92
N LEU A 127 20.98 -11.26 0.15
CA LEU A 127 21.24 -12.40 -0.73
C LEU A 127 22.28 -12.07 -1.81
N SER A 128 22.25 -10.85 -2.35
CA SER A 128 23.26 -10.39 -3.31
C SER A 128 24.65 -10.32 -2.68
N GLY A 129 24.74 -9.81 -1.44
CA GLY A 129 25.97 -9.80 -0.65
C GLY A 129 26.50 -11.21 -0.39
N GLN A 130 25.64 -12.12 0.10
CA GLN A 130 25.98 -13.52 0.35
C GLN A 130 26.46 -14.22 -0.93
N ARG A 131 25.81 -13.98 -2.07
CA ARG A 131 26.20 -14.56 -3.35
C ARG A 131 27.60 -14.11 -3.77
N LYS A 132 27.93 -12.83 -3.61
CA LYS A 132 29.26 -12.30 -3.92
C LYS A 132 30.33 -12.90 -3.01
N GLN A 133 30.05 -13.03 -1.72
CA GLN A 133 30.96 -13.67 -0.78
C GLN A 133 31.21 -15.13 -1.16
N LEU A 134 30.16 -15.88 -1.45
CA LEU A 134 30.28 -17.29 -1.85
C LEU A 134 31.04 -17.45 -3.18
N GLU A 135 30.83 -16.54 -4.13
CA GLU A 135 31.59 -16.53 -5.39
C GLU A 135 33.08 -16.27 -5.16
N GLN A 136 33.42 -15.36 -4.24
CA GLN A 136 34.81 -15.10 -3.86
C GLN A 136 35.43 -16.29 -3.15
N ASP A 137 34.70 -16.92 -2.23
CA ASP A 137 35.15 -18.11 -1.50
C ASP A 137 35.38 -19.28 -2.48
N LEU A 138 34.47 -19.49 -3.43
CA LEU A 138 34.66 -20.51 -4.48
C LEU A 138 35.90 -20.25 -5.33
N LYS A 139 36.17 -18.99 -5.71
CA LYS A 139 37.39 -18.63 -6.46
C LYS A 139 38.64 -18.92 -5.64
N ASN A 140 38.66 -18.56 -4.36
CA ASN A 140 39.77 -18.81 -3.46
C ASN A 140 40.02 -20.32 -3.27
N MET A 141 38.96 -21.10 -3.04
CA MET A 141 39.05 -22.54 -2.88
C MET A 141 39.50 -23.23 -4.17
N THR A 142 39.01 -22.78 -5.32
CA THR A 142 39.45 -23.30 -6.63
C THR A 142 40.93 -23.03 -6.85
N ALA A 143 41.40 -21.80 -6.57
CA ALA A 143 42.82 -21.46 -6.69
C ALA A 143 43.71 -22.28 -5.73
N ALA A 144 43.27 -22.47 -4.49
CA ALA A 144 43.98 -23.30 -3.51
C ALA A 144 44.05 -24.76 -3.95
N LEU A 145 42.95 -25.31 -4.49
CA LEU A 145 42.89 -26.67 -5.01
C LEU A 145 43.79 -26.86 -6.22
N THR A 146 43.81 -25.90 -7.15
CA THR A 146 44.72 -25.93 -8.31
C THR A 146 46.17 -25.94 -7.86
N LYS A 147 46.56 -25.05 -6.94
CA LYS A 147 47.92 -25.01 -6.38
C LYS A 147 48.29 -26.31 -5.69
N GLN A 148 47.39 -26.88 -4.89
CA GLN A 148 47.63 -28.16 -4.21
C GLN A 148 47.81 -29.29 -5.22
N ASN A 149 46.99 -29.34 -6.27
CA ASN A 149 47.10 -30.35 -7.32
C ASN A 149 48.42 -30.24 -8.10
N GLU A 150 48.86 -29.02 -8.43
CA GLU A 150 50.17 -28.78 -9.03
C GLU A 150 51.32 -29.25 -8.14
N GLN A 151 51.25 -28.96 -6.84
CA GLN A 151 52.23 -29.44 -5.86
C GLN A 151 52.24 -30.97 -5.76
N THR A 152 51.07 -31.62 -5.75
CA THR A 152 50.97 -33.08 -5.74
C THR A 152 51.59 -33.70 -6.99
N LYS A 153 51.29 -33.18 -8.19
CA LYS A 153 51.90 -33.65 -9.44
C LYS A 153 53.40 -33.49 -9.46
N LEU A 154 53.91 -32.38 -8.91
CA LEU A 154 55.34 -32.15 -8.77
C LEU A 154 55.95 -33.20 -7.84
N CYS A 155 55.36 -33.41 -6.66
CA CYS A 155 55.79 -34.46 -5.72
C CYS A 155 55.79 -35.86 -6.35
N GLU A 156 54.75 -36.22 -7.10
CA GLU A 156 54.65 -37.51 -7.81
C GLU A 156 55.76 -37.66 -8.86
N THR A 157 56.03 -36.61 -9.64
CA THR A 157 57.08 -36.61 -10.67
C THR A 157 58.47 -36.79 -10.04
N HIS A 158 58.79 -35.98 -9.02
CA HIS A 158 60.07 -36.07 -8.32
C HIS A 158 60.24 -37.40 -7.58
N ASN A 159 59.18 -37.95 -7.00
CA ASN A 159 59.21 -39.28 -6.38
C ASN A 159 59.54 -40.38 -7.41
N GLY A 160 58.90 -40.33 -8.59
CA GLY A 160 59.20 -41.24 -9.69
C GLY A 160 60.65 -41.17 -10.16
N GLU A 161 61.19 -39.96 -10.32
CA GLU A 161 62.59 -39.75 -10.70
C GLU A 161 63.58 -40.24 -9.63
N LEU A 162 63.30 -39.96 -8.34
CA LEU A 162 64.11 -40.48 -7.24
C LEU A 162 64.06 -42.01 -7.17
N TYR A 163 62.90 -42.63 -7.40
CA TYR A 163 62.78 -44.08 -7.47
C TYR A 163 63.60 -44.65 -8.64
N ARG A 164 63.55 -44.02 -9.83
CA ARG A 164 64.35 -44.39 -10.99
C ARG A 164 65.85 -44.31 -10.68
N ILE A 165 66.31 -43.19 -10.12
CA ILE A 165 67.71 -43.01 -9.70
C ILE A 165 68.13 -44.08 -8.69
N GLY A 166 67.29 -44.37 -7.68
CA GLY A 166 67.55 -45.39 -6.68
C GLY A 166 67.68 -46.80 -7.29
N ARG A 167 66.84 -47.13 -8.28
CA ARG A 167 66.95 -48.39 -9.03
C ARG A 167 68.23 -48.46 -9.86
N GLU A 168 68.57 -47.39 -10.59
CA GLU A 168 69.82 -47.31 -11.35
C GLU A 168 71.05 -47.51 -10.45
N LEU A 169 71.06 -46.89 -9.27
CA LEU A 169 72.16 -47.05 -8.30
C LEU A 169 72.23 -48.47 -7.72
N SER A 170 71.08 -49.09 -7.42
CA SER A 170 71.01 -50.48 -6.93
C SER A 170 71.47 -51.48 -7.99
N ASP A 171 71.03 -51.33 -9.24
CA ASP A 171 71.42 -52.19 -10.36
C ASP A 171 72.92 -52.03 -10.67
N TRP A 172 73.42 -50.80 -10.62
CA TRP A 172 74.85 -50.51 -10.74
C TRP A 172 75.67 -51.16 -9.61
N TYR A 173 75.23 -51.06 -8.35
CA TYR A 173 75.93 -51.67 -7.22
C TYR A 173 75.93 -53.21 -7.32
N THR A 174 74.81 -53.80 -7.73
CA THR A 174 74.67 -55.26 -7.91
C THR A 174 75.54 -55.76 -9.06
N SER A 175 75.55 -55.05 -10.20
CA SER A 175 76.42 -55.38 -11.33
C SER A 175 77.90 -55.19 -10.99
N LYS A 176 78.27 -54.20 -10.16
CA LYS A 176 79.62 -54.10 -9.61
C LYS A 176 79.98 -55.33 -8.77
N GLY A 177 79.08 -55.91 -7.99
CA GLY A 177 79.33 -57.18 -7.28
C GLY A 177 79.64 -58.35 -8.23
N ALA A 178 78.90 -58.45 -9.33
CA ALA A 178 79.12 -59.47 -10.37
C ALA A 178 80.40 -59.23 -11.19
N VAL A 179 80.74 -57.97 -11.47
CA VAL A 179 81.97 -57.58 -12.19
C VAL A 179 83.19 -57.61 -11.27
N ASN A 180 83.02 -57.35 -9.96
CA ASN A 180 84.06 -57.52 -8.94
C ASN A 180 84.45 -58.98 -8.75
N ALA A 181 83.52 -59.93 -8.90
CA ALA A 181 83.84 -61.36 -8.94
C ALA A 181 84.74 -61.74 -10.14
N ILE A 182 84.82 -60.90 -11.17
CA ILE A 182 85.75 -61.04 -12.31
C ILE A 182 87.04 -60.20 -12.10
N LEU A 183 86.97 -59.10 -11.33
CA LEU A 183 88.09 -58.17 -11.07
C LEU A 183 88.96 -58.50 -9.84
N GLU A 184 88.66 -59.53 -9.05
CA GLU A 184 89.56 -60.04 -8.00
C GLU A 184 90.93 -60.51 -8.54
N ALA A 185 91.14 -60.47 -9.87
CA ALA A 185 92.37 -60.85 -10.54
C ALA A 185 93.37 -59.70 -10.84
N GLU A 186 93.04 -58.40 -10.69
CA GLU A 186 94.00 -57.32 -11.06
C GLU A 186 94.12 -56.14 -10.06
N PRO A 187 95.34 -55.56 -9.91
CA PRO A 187 95.62 -54.49 -8.96
C PRO A 187 95.03 -53.14 -9.41
N PHE A 188 94.11 -52.62 -8.60
CA PHE A 188 93.43 -51.33 -8.65
C PHE A 188 94.17 -50.18 -9.37
N THR A 189 93.62 -49.69 -10.48
CA THR A 189 94.11 -48.49 -11.18
C THR A 189 93.43 -47.20 -10.69
N ALA A 190 94.19 -46.10 -10.65
CA ALA A 190 93.69 -44.76 -10.32
C ALA A 190 92.58 -44.27 -11.27
N MET A 191 92.54 -44.76 -12.51
CA MET A 191 91.49 -44.42 -13.48
C MET A 191 90.10 -44.91 -13.04
N LYS A 192 90.00 -46.12 -12.48
CA LYS A 192 88.73 -46.64 -11.96
C LYS A 192 88.22 -45.85 -10.75
N ARG A 193 89.11 -45.25 -9.96
CA ARG A 193 88.73 -44.36 -8.86
C ARG A 193 88.12 -43.05 -9.37
N VAL A 194 88.71 -42.44 -10.40
CA VAL A 194 88.19 -41.19 -11.00
C VAL A 194 86.84 -41.44 -11.69
N GLU A 195 86.69 -42.56 -12.41
CA GLU A 195 85.40 -42.97 -13.00
C GLU A 195 84.31 -43.12 -11.92
N MET A 196 84.68 -43.68 -10.76
CA MET A 196 83.79 -43.84 -9.60
C MET A 196 83.38 -42.50 -8.97
N GLU A 197 84.33 -41.59 -8.79
CA GLU A 197 84.09 -40.26 -8.24
C GLU A 197 83.16 -39.44 -9.16
N ASN A 198 83.42 -39.42 -10.48
CA ASN A 198 82.57 -38.75 -11.46
C ASN A 198 81.14 -39.33 -11.49
N LEU A 199 80.99 -40.65 -11.33
CA LEU A 199 79.68 -41.30 -11.28
C LEU A 199 78.91 -40.91 -10.01
N LEU A 200 79.57 -40.91 -8.86
CA LEU A 200 78.97 -40.48 -7.59
C LEU A 200 78.56 -39.02 -7.63
N GLU A 201 79.39 -38.15 -8.20
CA GLU A 201 79.08 -36.74 -8.43
C GLU A 201 77.86 -36.57 -9.35
N THR A 202 77.82 -37.32 -10.47
CA THR A 202 76.67 -37.32 -11.39
C THR A 202 75.36 -37.70 -10.69
N TYR A 203 75.37 -38.74 -9.84
CA TYR A 203 74.17 -39.13 -9.10
C TYR A 203 73.81 -38.15 -7.98
N ARG A 204 74.81 -37.55 -7.34
CA ARG A 204 74.61 -36.48 -6.35
C ARG A 204 73.91 -35.28 -7.00
N ASP A 205 74.35 -34.86 -8.17
CA ASP A 205 73.73 -33.77 -8.92
C ASP A 205 72.31 -34.12 -9.37
N LYS A 206 72.08 -35.36 -9.82
CA LYS A 206 70.72 -35.84 -10.17
C LYS A 206 69.78 -35.81 -8.97
N ILE A 207 70.22 -36.25 -7.78
CA ILE A 207 69.39 -36.26 -6.57
C ILE A 207 69.13 -34.84 -6.08
N GLU A 208 70.15 -33.97 -6.07
CA GLU A 208 70.00 -32.57 -5.68
C GLU A 208 69.04 -31.83 -6.63
N GLY A 209 69.10 -32.12 -7.93
CA GLY A 209 68.16 -31.58 -8.92
C GLY A 209 66.70 -32.02 -8.72
N GLN A 210 66.46 -33.13 -8.01
CA GLN A 210 65.11 -33.60 -7.65
C GLN A 210 64.66 -33.10 -6.27
N ARG A 211 65.46 -32.31 -5.57
CA ARG A 211 65.08 -31.79 -4.25
C ARG A 211 64.02 -30.71 -4.38
N LEU A 212 62.90 -30.89 -3.68
CA LEU A 212 61.87 -29.87 -3.56
C LEU A 212 62.27 -28.85 -2.49
N GLU A 213 62.51 -27.61 -2.90
CA GLU A 213 62.64 -26.50 -1.96
C GLU A 213 61.25 -26.10 -1.45
N ARG A 214 61.12 -25.94 -0.13
CA ARG A 214 59.87 -25.48 0.48
C ARG A 214 59.66 -24.02 0.07
N SER A 215 58.76 -23.76 -0.87
CA SER A 215 58.31 -22.38 -1.13
C SER A 215 57.53 -21.89 0.10
N ILE A 216 58.17 -21.10 0.95
CA ILE A 216 57.50 -20.38 2.03
C ILE A 216 56.67 -19.28 1.35
N HIS A 217 55.36 -19.43 1.34
CA HIS A 217 54.40 -18.38 0.97
C HIS A 217 53.35 -18.34 2.08
#